data_AF-A0A6C0C9G3-F1
#
_entry.id   AF-A0A6C0C9G3-F1
#
_cell.length_a   1.000
_cell.length_b   1.000
_cell.length_c   1.000
_cell.angle_alpha   90.00
_cell.angle_beta   90.00
_cell.angle_gamma   90.00
#
_symmetry.space_group_name_H-M   'P 1'
#
loop_
_entity.id
_entity.type
_entity.pdbx_description
1 polymer ?
#
loop_
_entity_poly.entity_id
_entity_poly.type
_entity_poly.pdbx_seq_one_letter_code
_entity_poly.pdbx_strand_id
1 'polypeptide(L)'
;MQRIIYGDLLEVLKRSLKPVDLYNLARTCKRYKKSISIGCIKKSTMDEINRRLGIIFGEDLDEFVAIFRNSKAVITGSFITQCMLGEYWKDSNIKIIVNSDELNEPFDHRQLLRPEFQDAKHKFRNDKKIIKYMFFKYRVVEAMPSNHQCMSNIVFEVNETRIMFETAKQHKYDICKNTYDLDGSIFIYKMNEIFAKRANFQPDCIMHMKYRARGFSFYDICGESVTDYNIWKKLDIDFVKITPYDDRSQEKRLQILSNDRNEYDLHKYVISECWAGNLYIVHGDQIPGSHLVSCFRKRITNACLFKEIYPGVEHLHSFDDNKQTLLVINTFDLLDTIH
;
A
#
# COMPACT_ATOMS: atom_id res chain seq x y z
N MET A 1 10.24 11.00 52.78
CA MET A 1 9.39 10.26 51.82
C MET A 1 9.01 11.24 50.71
N GLN A 2 9.66 11.13 49.54
CA GLN A 2 9.44 12.04 48.40
C GLN A 2 8.05 11.79 47.82
N ARG A 3 7.14 12.77 47.91
CA ARG A 3 5.85 12.75 47.22
C ARG A 3 6.10 12.96 45.73
N ILE A 4 6.07 11.90 44.93
CA ILE A 4 5.99 12.01 43.48
C ILE A 4 4.60 12.59 43.15
N ILE A 5 4.57 13.84 42.69
CA ILE A 5 3.33 14.49 42.26
C ILE A 5 2.96 13.87 40.90
N TYR A 6 1.88 13.09 40.86
CA TYR A 6 1.38 12.40 39.65
C TYR A 6 1.21 13.29 38.40
N GLY A 7 1.19 14.61 38.55
CA GLY A 7 1.21 15.56 37.42
C GLY A 7 2.50 15.47 36.61
N ASP A 8 3.65 15.33 37.28
CA ASP A 8 4.96 15.23 36.61
C ASP A 8 5.08 13.92 35.83
N LEU A 9 4.57 12.83 36.38
CA LEU A 9 4.61 11.52 35.71
C LEU A 9 3.79 11.52 34.41
N LEU A 10 2.62 12.17 34.38
CA LEU A 10 1.80 12.22 33.18
C LEU A 10 2.45 13.05 32.07
N GLU A 11 3.11 14.15 32.40
CA GLU A 11 3.84 14.94 31.41
C GLU A 11 5.06 14.20 30.86
N VAL A 12 5.75 13.41 31.69
CA VAL A 12 6.80 12.49 31.23
C VAL A 12 6.22 11.43 30.28
N LEU A 13 5.13 10.77 30.68
CA LEU A 13 4.47 9.76 29.83
C LEU A 13 4.03 10.34 28.48
N LYS A 14 3.49 11.56 28.45
CA LYS A 14 3.10 12.24 27.20
C LYS A 14 4.24 12.41 26.22
N ARG A 15 5.48 12.57 26.71
CA ARG A 15 6.68 12.76 25.90
C ARG A 15 7.33 11.44 25.48
N SER A 16 7.10 10.37 26.24
CA SER A 16 7.77 9.08 26.02
C SER A 16 6.93 8.06 25.26
N LEU A 17 5.60 8.17 25.32
CA LEU A 17 4.70 7.22 24.68
C LEU A 17 4.54 7.49 23.18
N LYS A 18 4.40 6.39 22.41
CA LYS A 18 4.06 6.46 20.99
C LYS A 18 2.64 7.01 20.80
N PRO A 19 2.28 7.48 19.59
CA PRO A 19 0.96 8.06 19.38
C PRO A 19 -0.18 7.09 19.68
N VAL A 20 -0.05 5.80 19.31
CA VAL A 20 -1.03 4.75 19.61
C VAL A 20 -1.20 4.51 21.10
N ASP A 21 -0.11 4.53 21.88
CA ASP A 21 -0.15 4.32 23.31
C ASP A 21 -0.80 5.50 24.03
N LEU A 22 -0.53 6.72 23.57
CA LEU A 22 -1.22 7.92 24.07
C LEU A 22 -2.71 7.90 23.77
N TYR A 23 -3.08 7.50 22.55
CA TYR A 23 -4.48 7.35 22.16
C TYR A 23 -5.19 6.31 23.03
N ASN A 24 -4.56 5.14 23.24
CA ASN A 24 -5.12 4.08 24.08
C ASN A 24 -5.22 4.51 25.55
N LEU A 25 -4.18 5.16 26.10
CA LEU A 25 -4.20 5.69 27.46
C LEU A 25 -5.34 6.70 27.66
N ALA A 26 -5.55 7.60 26.70
CA ALA A 26 -6.66 8.56 26.74
C ALA A 26 -8.04 7.90 26.77
N ARG A 27 -8.18 6.65 26.30
CA ARG A 27 -9.43 5.88 26.29
C ARG A 27 -9.69 5.11 27.58
N THR A 28 -8.70 4.91 28.44
CA THR A 28 -8.85 4.10 29.66
C THR A 28 -9.72 4.74 30.73
N CYS A 29 -9.65 6.07 30.93
CA CYS A 29 -10.49 6.75 31.92
C CYS A 29 -10.73 8.24 31.59
N LYS A 30 -11.76 8.83 32.23
CA LYS A 30 -12.13 10.25 32.06
C LYS A 30 -10.99 11.23 32.36
N ARG A 31 -10.11 10.89 33.32
CA ARG A 31 -8.98 11.74 33.72
C ARG A 31 -7.96 11.85 32.58
N TYR A 32 -7.50 10.72 32.03
CA TYR A 32 -6.56 10.73 30.92
C TYR A 32 -7.17 11.31 29.64
N LYS A 33 -8.46 11.04 29.37
CA LYS A 33 -9.18 11.68 28.26
C LYS A 33 -9.15 13.21 28.34
N LYS A 34 -9.27 13.78 29.55
CA LYS A 34 -9.22 15.24 29.75
C LYS A 34 -7.79 15.78 29.62
N SER A 35 -6.78 15.01 30.03
CA SER A 35 -5.39 15.47 30.07
C SER A 35 -4.60 15.23 28.77
N ILE A 36 -4.96 14.22 27.98
CA ILE A 36 -4.32 13.86 26.71
C ILE A 36 -5.24 14.32 25.59
N SER A 37 -4.98 15.51 25.06
CA SER A 37 -5.79 16.06 23.97
C SER A 37 -5.38 15.45 22.62
N ILE A 38 -6.22 15.65 21.60
CA ILE A 38 -5.87 15.35 20.19
C ILE A 38 -4.57 16.07 19.79
N GLY A 39 -4.33 17.28 20.33
CA GLY A 39 -3.09 18.02 20.12
C GLY A 39 -1.85 17.27 20.63
N CYS A 40 -1.95 16.59 21.78
CA CYS A 40 -0.87 15.74 22.28
C CYS A 40 -0.55 14.58 21.33
N ILE A 41 -1.59 13.94 20.79
CA ILE A 41 -1.43 12.81 19.85
C ILE A 41 -0.82 13.30 18.53
N LYS A 42 -1.30 14.42 17.99
CA LYS A 42 -0.72 15.07 16.81
C LYS A 42 0.75 15.40 17.00
N LYS A 43 1.11 15.99 18.15
CA LYS A 43 2.49 16.32 18.48
C LYS A 43 3.37 15.07 18.54
N SER A 44 2.96 14.05 19.29
CA SER A 44 3.66 12.76 19.34
C SER A 44 3.80 12.12 17.95
N THR A 45 2.81 12.27 17.07
CA THR A 45 2.90 11.79 15.67
C THR A 45 3.96 12.55 14.88
N MET A 46 4.02 13.87 15.01
CA MET A 46 5.07 14.69 14.36
C MET A 46 6.46 14.34 14.90
N ASP A 47 6.59 14.16 16.23
CA ASP A 47 7.85 13.77 16.87
C ASP A 47 8.33 12.40 16.33
N GLU A 48 7.43 11.43 16.15
CA GLU A 48 7.76 10.13 15.57
C GLU A 48 8.12 10.21 14.08
N ILE A 49 7.44 11.06 13.29
CA ILE A 49 7.82 11.33 11.90
C ILE A 49 9.23 11.90 11.85
N ASN A 50 9.50 12.96 12.62
CA ASN A 50 10.80 13.64 12.65
C ASN A 50 11.92 12.69 13.11
N ARG A 51 11.66 11.85 14.13
CA ARG A 51 12.60 10.82 14.58
C ARG A 51 12.94 9.85 13.45
N ARG A 52 11.95 9.38 12.68
CA ARG A 52 12.19 8.47 11.54
C ARG A 52 12.91 9.15 10.40
N LEU A 53 12.55 10.40 10.06
CA LEU A 53 13.27 11.18 9.06
C LEU A 53 14.74 11.38 9.47
N GLY A 54 15.02 11.62 10.75
CA GLY A 54 16.40 11.72 11.24
C GLY A 54 17.19 10.43 11.11
N ILE A 55 16.56 9.26 11.24
CA ILE A 55 17.21 7.97 10.95
C ILE A 55 17.47 7.83 9.44
N ILE A 56 16.53 8.23 8.60
CA ILE A 56 16.62 8.08 7.14
C ILE A 56 17.67 9.02 6.55
N PHE A 57 17.65 10.30 6.92
CA PHE A 57 18.52 11.31 6.34
C PHE A 57 19.83 11.51 7.12
N GLY A 58 19.89 11.11 8.39
CA GLY A 58 21.09 11.25 9.22
C GLY A 58 21.57 12.71 9.26
N GLU A 59 22.84 12.92 8.92
CA GLU A 59 23.50 14.24 8.87
C GLU A 59 22.88 15.18 7.83
N ASP A 60 22.17 14.64 6.83
CA ASP A 60 21.53 15.41 5.77
C ASP A 60 20.16 15.97 6.15
N LEU A 61 19.65 15.64 7.34
CA LEU A 61 18.28 15.99 7.74
C LEU A 61 18.04 17.49 7.67
N ASP A 62 18.93 18.31 8.23
CA ASP A 62 18.72 19.76 8.33
C ASP A 62 18.65 20.42 6.93
N GLU A 63 19.53 19.99 6.01
CA GLU A 63 19.52 20.45 4.63
C GLU A 63 18.24 19.99 3.90
N PHE A 64 17.87 18.72 4.06
CA PHE A 64 16.62 18.19 3.50
C PHE A 64 15.40 18.97 3.99
N VAL A 65 15.27 19.21 5.29
CA VAL A 65 14.13 19.95 5.87
C VAL A 65 14.09 21.38 5.34
N ALA A 66 15.24 22.06 5.24
CA ALA A 66 15.29 23.42 4.71
C ALA A 66 14.81 23.49 3.25
N ILE A 67 15.24 22.55 2.41
CA ILE A 67 14.85 22.48 0.99
C ILE A 67 13.40 22.05 0.84
N PHE A 68 12.96 21.07 1.62
CA PHE A 68 11.57 20.60 1.65
C PHE A 68 10.58 21.74 1.90
N ARG A 69 10.88 22.60 2.88
CA ARG A 69 10.08 23.79 3.19
C ARG A 69 10.06 24.78 2.03
N ASN A 70 11.22 25.03 1.41
CA ASN A 70 11.30 25.95 0.28
C ASN A 70 10.47 25.47 -0.93
N SER A 71 10.45 24.17 -1.20
CA SER A 71 9.60 23.54 -2.22
C SER A 71 8.13 23.49 -1.86
N LYS A 72 7.76 23.87 -0.63
CA LYS A 72 6.40 23.70 -0.08
C LYS A 72 5.92 22.25 -0.24
N ALA A 73 6.84 21.30 -0.08
CA ALA A 73 6.54 19.88 -0.20
C ALA A 73 5.70 19.42 0.99
N VAL A 74 5.00 18.28 0.83
CA VAL A 74 4.12 17.74 1.89
C VAL A 74 4.28 16.23 1.98
N ILE A 75 4.59 15.71 3.17
CA ILE A 75 4.61 14.26 3.41
C ILE A 75 3.16 13.79 3.47
N THR A 76 2.85 12.68 2.81
CA THR A 76 1.49 12.14 2.73
C THR A 76 1.47 10.62 2.84
N GLY A 77 0.26 10.07 2.90
CA GLY A 77 0.04 8.65 2.70
C GLY A 77 0.31 7.80 3.93
N SER A 78 0.67 6.56 3.64
CA SER A 78 0.69 5.47 4.60
C SER A 78 1.81 5.60 5.66
N PHE A 79 2.84 6.41 5.39
CA PHE A 79 3.94 6.68 6.32
C PHE A 79 3.48 7.40 7.59
N ILE A 80 2.56 8.37 7.48
CA ILE A 80 2.01 9.05 8.66
C ILE A 80 1.18 8.08 9.51
N THR A 81 0.40 7.23 8.85
CA THR A 81 -0.39 6.18 9.52
C THR A 81 0.50 5.19 10.25
N GLN A 82 1.63 4.79 9.66
CA GLN A 82 2.64 3.97 10.33
C GLN A 82 3.17 4.64 11.60
N CYS A 83 3.47 5.94 11.54
CA CYS A 83 3.95 6.70 12.70
C CYS A 83 2.87 6.76 13.79
N MET A 84 1.60 6.98 13.42
CA MET A 84 0.49 6.95 14.38
C MET A 84 0.37 5.59 15.07
N LEU A 85 0.44 4.50 14.31
CA LEU A 85 0.29 3.14 14.83
C LEU A 85 1.56 2.60 15.50
N GLY A 86 2.69 3.31 15.41
CA GLY A 86 3.98 2.82 15.89
C GLY A 86 4.51 1.61 15.12
N GLU A 87 4.09 1.44 13.86
CA GLU A 87 4.37 0.28 13.00
C GLU A 87 5.42 0.60 11.94
N TYR A 88 6.04 -0.44 11.38
CA TYR A 88 6.91 -0.35 10.21
C TYR A 88 6.38 -1.29 9.14
N TRP A 89 6.07 -0.75 7.97
CA TRP A 89 5.55 -1.54 6.87
C TRP A 89 6.60 -1.70 5.79
N LYS A 90 7.08 -2.94 5.62
CA LYS A 90 7.89 -3.32 4.47
C LYS A 90 7.15 -2.98 3.17
N ASP A 91 7.90 -2.62 2.13
CA ASP A 91 7.38 -2.31 0.80
C ASP A 91 6.36 -1.14 0.78
N SER A 92 6.62 -0.13 1.61
CA SER A 92 5.91 1.15 1.57
C SER A 92 6.88 2.29 1.36
N ASN A 93 6.70 3.02 0.26
CA ASN A 93 7.43 4.26 0.03
C ASN A 93 6.92 5.34 0.99
N ILE A 94 7.82 6.26 1.37
CA ILE A 94 7.44 7.54 1.95
C ILE A 94 7.02 8.43 0.78
N LYS A 95 5.76 8.90 0.80
CA LYS A 95 5.21 9.73 -0.26
C LYS A 95 5.36 11.20 0.08
N ILE A 96 5.86 11.98 -0.87
CA ILE A 96 6.02 13.42 -0.78
C ILE A 96 5.33 14.05 -1.99
N ILE A 97 4.42 14.98 -1.72
CA ILE A 97 3.76 15.79 -2.74
C ILE A 97 4.63 17.00 -3.05
N VAL A 98 4.86 17.26 -4.34
CA VAL A 98 5.57 18.43 -4.87
C VAL A 98 4.79 19.08 -6.02
N ASN A 99 5.23 20.28 -6.42
CA ASN A 99 4.71 20.95 -7.60
C ASN A 99 5.02 20.14 -8.87
N SER A 100 4.09 20.13 -9.84
CA SER A 100 4.28 19.48 -11.15
C SER A 100 5.51 19.99 -11.88
N ASP A 101 5.76 21.30 -11.87
CA ASP A 101 6.86 21.92 -12.60
C ASP A 101 8.21 21.46 -12.04
N GLU A 102 8.27 21.33 -10.71
CA GLU A 102 9.45 20.83 -10.01
C GLU A 102 9.66 19.32 -10.23
N LEU A 103 8.59 18.52 -10.24
CA LEU A 103 8.68 17.08 -10.57
C LEU A 103 9.16 16.83 -12.00
N ASN A 104 8.77 17.69 -12.94
CA ASN A 104 9.06 17.53 -14.36
C ASN A 104 10.33 18.23 -14.83
N GLU A 105 10.87 19.15 -14.03
CA GLU A 105 12.08 19.93 -14.36
C GLU A 105 13.27 19.08 -14.86
N PRO A 106 13.57 17.89 -14.28
CA PRO A 106 14.69 17.07 -14.73
C PRO A 106 14.52 16.48 -16.13
N PHE A 107 13.30 16.51 -16.68
CA PHE A 107 12.96 15.80 -17.91
C PHE A 107 12.64 16.77 -19.05
N ASP A 108 12.95 16.35 -20.28
CA ASP A 108 12.53 17.06 -21.48
C ASP A 108 11.10 16.64 -21.89
N HIS A 109 10.59 17.22 -22.98
CA HIS A 109 9.26 16.90 -23.54
C HIS A 109 9.13 15.44 -24.01
N ARG A 110 10.24 14.71 -24.16
CA ARG A 110 10.29 13.29 -24.50
C ARG A 110 10.44 12.41 -23.26
N GLN A 111 10.35 13.00 -22.07
CA GLN A 111 10.53 12.35 -20.78
C GLN A 111 11.94 11.74 -20.60
N LEU A 112 12.92 12.26 -21.34
CA LEU A 112 14.32 11.88 -21.18
C LEU A 112 14.97 12.80 -20.15
N LEU A 113 15.83 12.22 -19.31
CA LEU A 113 16.58 12.97 -18.31
C LEU A 113 17.51 13.98 -19.00
N ARG A 114 17.39 15.26 -18.66
CA ARG A 114 18.20 16.33 -19.25
C ARG A 114 19.68 16.13 -18.92
N PRO A 115 20.62 16.50 -19.83
CA PRO A 115 22.05 16.31 -19.62
C PRO A 115 22.60 16.96 -18.34
N GLU A 116 22.02 18.10 -17.93
CA GLU A 116 22.41 18.80 -16.69
C GLU A 116 22.15 18.00 -15.40
N PHE A 117 21.23 17.03 -15.44
CA PHE A 117 20.96 16.09 -14.35
C PHE A 117 21.74 14.78 -14.49
N GLN A 118 22.49 14.60 -15.59
CA GLN A 118 23.39 13.47 -15.81
C GLN A 118 24.83 13.77 -15.35
N ASP A 119 25.23 15.04 -15.35
CA ASP A 119 26.58 15.44 -14.98
C ASP A 119 26.73 15.64 -13.45
N ALA A 120 27.36 14.67 -12.79
CA ALA A 120 27.71 14.74 -11.37
C ALA A 120 28.66 15.90 -11.00
N LYS A 121 29.28 16.57 -11.99
CA LYS A 121 30.10 17.77 -11.77
C LYS A 121 29.26 19.03 -11.58
N HIS A 122 27.97 19.02 -11.94
CA HIS A 122 27.08 20.11 -11.57
C HIS A 122 26.86 20.08 -10.06
N LYS A 123 27.62 20.93 -9.35
CA LYS A 123 27.43 21.13 -7.92
C LYS A 123 26.06 21.76 -7.71
N PHE A 124 25.23 21.10 -6.89
CA PHE A 124 24.09 21.72 -6.26
C PHE A 124 24.56 22.97 -5.51
N ARG A 125 24.29 24.16 -6.07
CA ARG A 125 24.54 25.44 -5.40
C ARG A 125 23.23 26.19 -5.33
N ASN A 126 22.68 26.28 -4.12
CA ASN A 126 21.58 27.15 -3.71
C ASN A 126 20.22 26.95 -4.43
N ASP A 127 20.02 25.87 -5.18
CA ASP A 127 18.71 25.64 -5.76
C ASP A 127 17.74 25.20 -4.66
N LYS A 128 16.63 25.92 -4.52
CA LYS A 128 15.68 25.74 -3.41
C LYS A 128 14.67 24.61 -3.67
N LYS A 129 14.95 23.77 -4.67
CA LYS A 129 14.05 22.72 -5.16
C LYS A 129 14.50 21.33 -4.69
N ILE A 130 13.60 20.64 -3.99
CA ILE A 130 13.78 19.31 -3.45
C ILE A 130 14.06 18.26 -4.52
N ILE A 131 13.39 18.29 -5.67
CA ILE A 131 13.63 17.25 -6.70
C ILE A 131 15.07 17.29 -7.18
N LYS A 132 15.59 18.49 -7.46
CA LYS A 132 16.97 18.68 -7.87
C LYS A 132 17.97 18.27 -6.79
N TYR A 133 17.72 18.67 -5.54
CA TYR A 133 18.50 18.20 -4.40
C TYR A 133 18.57 16.66 -4.34
N MET A 134 17.43 15.99 -4.50
CA MET A 134 17.37 14.54 -4.45
C MET A 134 18.15 13.88 -5.60
N PHE A 135 18.09 14.43 -6.83
CA PHE A 135 18.86 13.94 -7.98
C PHE A 135 20.38 14.00 -7.77
N PHE A 136 20.89 15.08 -7.19
CA PHE A 136 22.34 15.25 -7.01
C PHE A 136 22.89 14.48 -5.81
N LYS A 137 22.03 14.10 -4.85
CA LYS A 137 22.47 13.50 -3.59
C LYS A 137 22.16 12.02 -3.46
N TYR A 138 21.09 11.55 -4.10
CA TYR A 138 20.58 10.20 -3.90
C TYR A 138 20.34 9.47 -5.23
N ARG A 139 20.37 8.14 -5.15
CA ARG A 139 20.15 7.28 -6.31
C ARG A 139 18.67 7.30 -6.70
N VAL A 140 18.40 7.62 -7.96
CA VAL A 140 17.09 7.38 -8.58
C VAL A 140 16.92 5.89 -8.79
N VAL A 141 15.85 5.32 -8.23
CA VAL A 141 15.50 3.91 -8.40
C VAL A 141 14.51 3.74 -9.55
N GLU A 142 13.60 4.70 -9.69
CA GLU A 142 12.50 4.60 -10.63
C GLU A 142 11.98 5.98 -10.99
N ALA A 143 11.61 6.17 -12.24
CA ALA A 143 10.98 7.40 -12.74
C ALA A 143 9.87 6.97 -13.71
N MET A 144 8.61 7.18 -13.29
CA MET A 144 7.46 6.68 -14.05
C MET A 144 6.81 7.81 -14.86
N PRO A 145 6.86 7.77 -16.20
CA PRO A 145 6.10 8.70 -17.03
C PRO A 145 4.59 8.45 -16.89
N SER A 146 3.79 9.48 -17.15
CA SER A 146 2.35 9.38 -17.38
C SER A 146 2.04 9.52 -18.87
N ASN A 147 0.82 9.17 -19.26
CA ASN A 147 0.32 9.23 -20.64
C ASN A 147 0.30 10.66 -21.24
N HIS A 148 0.51 11.71 -20.43
CA HIS A 148 0.43 13.11 -20.84
C HIS A 148 1.80 13.80 -20.97
N GLN A 149 2.85 13.08 -21.34
CA GLN A 149 4.21 13.64 -21.50
C GLN A 149 4.78 14.29 -20.22
N CYS A 150 4.25 13.94 -19.05
CA CYS A 150 4.75 14.39 -17.75
C CYS A 150 5.02 13.21 -16.81
N MET A 151 5.90 13.39 -15.84
CA MET A 151 6.23 12.40 -14.82
C MET A 151 5.08 12.23 -13.83
N SER A 152 4.69 10.98 -13.61
CA SER A 152 3.67 10.62 -12.63
C SER A 152 4.23 10.53 -11.22
N ASN A 153 5.49 10.08 -11.10
CA ASN A 153 6.25 9.98 -9.86
C ASN A 153 7.74 9.71 -10.14
N ILE A 154 8.59 9.99 -9.14
CA ILE A 154 10.02 9.65 -9.11
C ILE A 154 10.32 9.03 -7.75
N VAL A 155 11.07 7.95 -7.73
CA VAL A 155 11.47 7.23 -6.51
C VAL A 155 12.98 7.30 -6.34
N PHE A 156 13.40 7.79 -5.17
CA PHE A 156 14.78 7.81 -4.72
C PHE A 156 15.00 6.78 -3.62
N GLU A 157 16.24 6.30 -3.48
CA GLU A 157 16.66 5.51 -2.33
C GLU A 157 17.55 6.35 -1.41
N VAL A 158 17.15 6.42 -0.14
CA VAL A 158 17.87 7.11 0.94
C VAL A 158 18.02 6.13 2.09
N ASN A 159 19.24 5.69 2.38
CA ASN A 159 19.52 4.71 3.45
C ASN A 159 18.53 3.53 3.44
N GLU A 160 18.45 2.83 2.30
CA GLU A 160 17.55 1.69 2.05
C GLU A 160 16.04 2.00 2.12
N THR A 161 15.67 3.27 2.32
CA THR A 161 14.28 3.73 2.33
C THR A 161 13.92 4.36 0.99
N ARG A 162 12.80 3.90 0.41
CA ARG A 162 12.26 4.44 -0.83
C ARG A 162 11.43 5.71 -0.56
N ILE A 163 11.83 6.82 -1.15
CA ILE A 163 11.12 8.10 -1.09
C ILE A 163 10.53 8.39 -2.46
N MET A 164 9.21 8.46 -2.53
CA MET A 164 8.46 8.70 -3.76
C MET A 164 7.95 10.13 -3.77
N PHE A 165 8.34 10.89 -4.79
CA PHE A 165 7.79 12.19 -5.10
C PHE A 165 6.70 12.05 -6.15
N GLU A 166 5.56 12.69 -5.91
CA GLU A 166 4.45 12.74 -6.86
C GLU A 166 3.75 14.11 -6.80
N THR A 167 2.92 14.41 -7.79
CA THR A 167 2.00 15.53 -7.70
C THR A 167 0.80 15.17 -6.83
N ALA A 168 0.03 16.17 -6.41
CA ALA A 168 -1.14 15.97 -5.57
C ALA A 168 -2.15 15.02 -6.26
N LYS A 169 -2.23 13.78 -5.78
CA LYS A 169 -3.24 12.80 -6.18
C LYS A 169 -4.26 12.61 -5.07
N GLN A 170 -5.50 12.33 -5.46
CA GLN A 170 -6.51 11.90 -4.50
C GLN A 170 -6.16 10.50 -3.99
N HIS A 171 -5.77 10.40 -2.72
CA HIS A 171 -5.61 9.11 -2.07
C HIS A 171 -6.98 8.43 -1.93
N LYS A 172 -7.13 7.26 -2.56
CA LYS A 172 -8.38 6.49 -2.54
C LYS A 172 -8.74 5.97 -1.15
N TYR A 173 -7.73 5.57 -0.37
CA TYR A 173 -7.90 5.10 1.01
C TYR A 173 -7.76 6.24 2.00
N ASP A 174 -8.69 6.33 2.94
CA ASP A 174 -8.81 7.35 3.98
C ASP A 174 -7.57 7.40 4.87
N ILE A 175 -7.03 6.22 5.20
CA ILE A 175 -5.79 6.06 5.99
C ILE A 175 -4.54 6.58 5.27
N CYS A 176 -4.66 7.02 4.02
CA CYS A 176 -3.57 7.65 3.26
C CYS A 176 -3.80 9.15 3.04
N LYS A 177 -4.91 9.74 3.50
CA LYS A 177 -5.23 11.17 3.31
C LYS A 177 -4.57 12.09 4.35
N ASN A 178 -3.74 11.53 5.23
CA ASN A 178 -3.01 12.31 6.22
C ASN A 178 -1.90 13.11 5.54
N THR A 179 -1.66 14.33 6.01
CA THR A 179 -0.59 15.18 5.48
C THR A 179 0.21 15.82 6.61
N TYR A 180 1.49 16.05 6.34
CA TYR A 180 2.41 16.75 7.24
C TYR A 180 3.29 17.70 6.43
N ASP A 181 3.15 19.00 6.69
CA ASP A 181 4.12 19.99 6.28
C ASP A 181 5.20 20.09 7.36
N LEU A 182 6.48 20.11 6.98
CA LEU A 182 7.59 20.20 7.93
C LEU A 182 7.68 21.59 8.63
N ASP A 183 6.65 22.42 8.50
CA ASP A 183 6.42 23.66 9.24
C ASP A 183 5.67 23.42 10.56
N GLY A 184 5.32 22.16 10.85
CA GLY A 184 4.70 21.76 12.11
C GLY A 184 3.17 21.67 12.04
N SER A 185 2.59 21.68 10.84
CA SER A 185 1.17 21.46 10.62
C SER A 185 0.91 20.04 10.11
N ILE A 186 0.10 19.31 10.88
CA ILE A 186 -0.32 17.93 10.57
C ILE A 186 -1.85 17.85 10.47
N PHE A 187 -2.31 17.29 9.35
CA PHE A 187 -3.69 16.92 9.12
C PHE A 187 -3.83 15.40 9.21
N ILE A 188 -4.72 14.94 10.09
CA ILE A 188 -5.00 13.52 10.28
C ILE A 188 -6.48 13.30 9.94
N TYR A 189 -6.72 12.59 8.85
CA TYR A 189 -8.05 12.25 8.37
C TYR A 189 -8.58 11.06 9.17
N LYS A 190 -9.78 11.19 9.76
CA LYS A 190 -10.45 10.12 10.52
C LYS A 190 -9.54 9.40 11.55
N MET A 191 -8.87 10.17 12.40
CA MET A 191 -7.93 9.69 13.43
C MET A 191 -8.41 8.46 14.22
N ASN A 192 -9.66 8.47 14.68
CA ASN A 192 -10.22 7.37 15.48
C ASN A 192 -10.30 6.06 14.68
N GLU A 193 -10.57 6.15 13.38
CA GLU A 193 -10.62 4.97 12.51
C GLU A 193 -9.23 4.41 12.26
N ILE A 194 -8.23 5.27 12.06
CA ILE A 194 -6.83 4.85 11.93
C ILE A 194 -6.42 4.02 13.16
N PHE A 195 -6.60 4.55 14.37
CA PHE A 195 -6.24 3.84 15.60
C PHE A 195 -7.09 2.58 15.86
N ALA A 196 -8.33 2.56 15.36
CA ALA A 196 -9.17 1.36 15.39
C ALA A 196 -8.86 0.38 14.24
N LYS A 197 -7.88 0.69 13.38
CA LYS A 197 -7.57 -0.04 12.15
C LYS A 197 -8.83 -0.30 11.30
N ARG A 198 -9.59 0.76 11.06
CA ARG A 198 -10.75 0.78 10.16
C ARG A 198 -10.44 1.67 8.97
N ALA A 199 -10.74 1.20 7.76
CA ALA A 199 -10.52 1.95 6.52
C ALA A 199 -11.72 1.81 5.57
N ASN A 200 -11.91 2.79 4.70
CA ASN A 200 -12.86 2.64 3.61
C ASN A 200 -12.37 1.57 2.61
N PHE A 201 -13.32 0.82 2.06
CA PHE A 201 -13.08 -0.13 0.99
C PHE A 201 -12.93 0.61 -0.34
N GLN A 202 -12.00 0.12 -1.16
CA GLN A 202 -11.85 0.48 -2.56
C GLN A 202 -11.63 -0.82 -3.33
N PRO A 203 -12.16 -0.94 -4.56
CA PRO A 203 -12.05 -2.17 -5.34
C PRO A 203 -10.63 -2.34 -5.90
N ASP A 204 -9.72 -2.76 -5.04
CA ASP A 204 -8.31 -2.99 -5.33
C ASP A 204 -7.81 -4.16 -4.47
N CYS A 205 -7.69 -5.34 -5.10
CA CYS A 205 -7.30 -6.58 -4.42
C CYS A 205 -5.94 -6.46 -3.72
N ILE A 206 -4.97 -5.80 -4.38
CA ILE A 206 -3.59 -5.69 -3.87
C ILE A 206 -3.57 -4.80 -2.63
N MET A 207 -4.21 -3.64 -2.70
CA MET A 207 -4.25 -2.71 -1.58
C MET A 207 -5.11 -3.24 -0.43
N HIS A 208 -6.22 -3.94 -0.73
CA HIS A 208 -7.03 -4.61 0.28
C HIS A 208 -6.20 -5.65 1.03
N MET A 209 -5.56 -6.59 0.32
CA MET A 209 -4.69 -7.60 0.92
C MET A 209 -3.57 -6.97 1.77
N LYS A 210 -2.94 -5.92 1.24
CA LYS A 210 -1.86 -5.19 1.92
C LYS A 210 -2.28 -4.61 3.27
N TYR A 211 -3.45 -3.97 3.36
CA TYR A 211 -3.93 -3.38 4.62
C TYR A 211 -4.61 -4.39 5.54
N ARG A 212 -5.27 -5.41 4.98
CA ARG A 212 -5.80 -6.55 5.74
C ARG A 212 -4.69 -7.26 6.51
N ALA A 213 -3.55 -7.55 5.87
CA ALA A 213 -2.37 -8.14 6.51
C ALA A 213 -1.79 -7.26 7.65
N ARG A 214 -2.14 -5.96 7.69
CA ARG A 214 -1.77 -5.02 8.75
C ARG A 214 -2.84 -4.92 9.84
N GLY A 215 -3.88 -5.75 9.78
CA GLY A 215 -4.99 -5.81 10.73
C GLY A 215 -6.08 -4.78 10.48
N PHE A 216 -6.18 -4.20 9.27
CA PHE A 216 -7.29 -3.31 8.95
C PHE A 216 -8.56 -4.09 8.62
N SER A 217 -9.67 -3.62 9.17
CA SER A 217 -11.03 -3.96 8.75
C SER A 217 -11.57 -2.88 7.83
N PHE A 218 -12.51 -3.24 6.97
CA PHE A 218 -12.98 -2.36 5.91
C PHE A 218 -14.48 -2.14 5.98
N TYR A 219 -14.91 -0.95 5.54
CA TYR A 219 -16.32 -0.63 5.36
C TYR A 219 -16.55 0.02 3.99
N ASP A 220 -17.70 -0.21 3.39
CA ASP A 220 -18.03 0.36 2.09
C ASP A 220 -18.57 1.79 2.17
N ILE A 221 -19.03 2.33 1.04
CA ILE A 221 -19.59 3.70 0.97
C ILE A 221 -20.88 3.87 1.80
N CYS A 222 -21.59 2.78 2.11
CA CYS A 222 -22.78 2.75 2.94
C CYS A 222 -22.45 2.59 4.43
N GLY A 223 -21.17 2.37 4.77
CA GLY A 223 -20.72 2.09 6.13
C GLY A 223 -20.87 0.63 6.55
N GLU A 224 -21.24 -0.27 5.63
CA GLU A 224 -21.36 -1.70 5.90
C GLU A 224 -19.98 -2.36 5.94
N SER A 225 -19.80 -3.34 6.84
CA SER A 225 -18.55 -4.09 6.94
C SER A 225 -18.28 -4.89 5.65
N VAL A 226 -17.08 -4.75 5.11
CA VAL A 226 -16.58 -5.65 4.06
C VAL A 226 -15.91 -6.84 4.73
N THR A 227 -16.42 -8.02 4.43
CA THR A 227 -16.00 -9.31 5.00
C THR A 227 -15.56 -10.24 3.88
N ASP A 228 -14.92 -11.34 4.25
CA ASP A 228 -14.38 -12.37 3.33
C ASP A 228 -15.46 -13.00 2.43
N TYR A 229 -16.71 -12.91 2.88
CA TYR A 229 -17.88 -13.42 2.18
C TYR A 229 -18.42 -12.42 1.15
N ASN A 230 -18.54 -11.13 1.50
CA ASN A 230 -19.16 -10.13 0.61
C ASN A 230 -18.16 -9.36 -0.27
N ILE A 231 -16.86 -9.54 -0.03
CA ILE A 231 -15.80 -8.78 -0.71
C ILE A 231 -15.78 -9.01 -2.22
N TRP A 232 -16.06 -10.23 -2.68
CA TRP A 232 -16.00 -10.59 -4.10
C TRP A 232 -17.03 -9.83 -4.91
N LYS A 233 -18.27 -9.73 -4.41
CA LYS A 233 -19.32 -8.89 -5.00
C LYS A 233 -18.92 -7.42 -5.03
N LYS A 234 -18.24 -6.92 -3.99
CA LYS A 234 -17.76 -5.52 -3.94
C LYS A 234 -16.56 -5.26 -4.84
N LEU A 235 -15.81 -6.31 -5.20
CA LEU A 235 -14.72 -6.26 -6.17
C LEU A 235 -15.20 -6.48 -7.62
N ASP A 236 -16.48 -6.78 -7.82
CA ASP A 236 -17.04 -7.18 -9.12
C ASP A 236 -16.31 -8.39 -9.73
N ILE A 237 -16.05 -9.40 -8.87
CA ILE A 237 -15.40 -10.65 -9.25
C ILE A 237 -16.42 -11.77 -9.31
N ASP A 238 -16.55 -12.39 -10.48
CA ASP A 238 -17.40 -13.56 -10.69
C ASP A 238 -16.68 -14.85 -10.30
N PHE A 239 -17.47 -15.89 -10.04
CA PHE A 239 -16.98 -17.24 -9.78
C PHE A 239 -17.50 -18.24 -10.79
N VAL A 240 -16.63 -19.18 -11.17
CA VAL A 240 -16.97 -20.34 -11.99
C VAL A 240 -16.47 -21.61 -11.29
N LYS A 241 -17.35 -22.59 -11.15
CA LYS A 241 -17.01 -23.89 -10.56
C LYS A 241 -16.20 -24.72 -11.54
N ILE A 242 -15.10 -25.30 -11.07
CA ILE A 242 -14.29 -26.27 -11.84
C ILE A 242 -14.15 -27.58 -11.07
N THR A 243 -14.07 -28.72 -11.78
CA THR A 243 -13.75 -30.02 -11.17
C THR A 243 -12.45 -30.57 -11.75
N PRO A 244 -11.71 -31.38 -10.98
CA PRO A 244 -10.57 -32.12 -11.54
C PRO A 244 -10.97 -32.91 -12.78
N TYR A 245 -10.13 -32.89 -13.80
CA TYR A 245 -10.34 -33.67 -15.02
C TYR A 245 -10.08 -35.17 -14.81
N ASP A 246 -9.16 -35.50 -13.90
CA ASP A 246 -8.72 -36.86 -13.61
C ASP A 246 -8.52 -37.09 -12.09
N ASP A 247 -8.01 -38.28 -11.75
CA ASP A 247 -7.79 -38.78 -10.39
C ASP A 247 -6.49 -38.27 -9.74
N ARG A 248 -5.79 -37.30 -10.34
CA ARG A 248 -4.62 -36.70 -9.70
C ARG A 248 -5.02 -36.18 -8.31
N SER A 249 -4.11 -36.29 -7.35
CA SER A 249 -4.35 -35.70 -6.04
C SER A 249 -4.29 -34.17 -6.11
N GLN A 250 -4.88 -33.50 -5.12
CA GLN A 250 -4.78 -32.04 -4.96
C GLN A 250 -3.32 -31.58 -4.91
N GLU A 251 -2.44 -32.32 -4.23
CA GLU A 251 -1.02 -31.98 -4.14
C GLU A 251 -0.35 -32.00 -5.53
N LYS A 252 -0.65 -33.01 -6.36
CA LYS A 252 -0.12 -33.09 -7.73
C LYS A 252 -0.60 -31.91 -8.58
N ARG A 253 -1.88 -31.55 -8.49
CA ARG A 253 -2.44 -30.40 -9.23
C ARG A 253 -1.85 -29.08 -8.74
N LEU A 254 -1.71 -28.88 -7.43
CA LEU A 254 -1.06 -27.70 -6.86
C LEU A 254 0.41 -27.59 -7.28
N GLN A 255 1.14 -28.70 -7.39
CA GLN A 255 2.50 -28.72 -7.93
C GLN A 255 2.54 -28.25 -9.38
N ILE A 256 1.61 -28.71 -10.22
CA ILE A 256 1.47 -28.24 -11.60
C ILE A 256 1.14 -26.74 -11.63
N LEU A 257 0.16 -26.30 -10.82
CA LEU A 257 -0.23 -24.90 -10.72
C LEU A 257 0.92 -23.97 -10.26
N SER A 258 1.87 -24.52 -9.52
CA SER A 258 3.02 -23.78 -8.98
C SER A 258 4.20 -23.67 -9.94
N ASN A 259 4.15 -24.33 -11.10
CA ASN A 259 5.23 -24.31 -12.07
C ASN A 259 5.19 -23.05 -12.96
N ASP A 260 6.34 -22.40 -13.12
CA ASP A 260 6.46 -21.08 -13.75
C ASP A 260 6.39 -21.11 -15.28
N ARG A 261 6.44 -22.29 -15.90
CA ARG A 261 6.49 -22.46 -17.37
C ARG A 261 5.13 -22.68 -18.03
N ASN A 262 4.07 -22.66 -17.24
CA ASN A 262 2.81 -23.28 -17.61
C ASN A 262 1.86 -22.27 -18.22
N GLU A 263 1.57 -22.38 -19.51
CA GLU A 263 0.46 -21.67 -20.16
C GLU A 263 -0.82 -22.51 -20.01
N TYR A 264 -1.93 -21.85 -19.72
CA TYR A 264 -3.22 -22.49 -19.49
C TYR A 264 -4.17 -22.13 -20.61
N ASP A 265 -4.65 -23.14 -21.32
CA ASP A 265 -5.58 -22.99 -22.42
C ASP A 265 -6.96 -23.51 -22.00
N LEU A 266 -7.99 -22.78 -22.41
CA LEU A 266 -9.38 -23.22 -22.31
C LEU A 266 -9.84 -23.72 -23.68
N HIS A 267 -10.15 -25.01 -23.79
CA HIS A 267 -10.76 -25.58 -24.98
C HIS A 267 -12.14 -26.15 -24.66
N LYS A 268 -13.19 -25.49 -25.16
CA LYS A 268 -14.60 -25.74 -24.81
C LYS A 268 -14.82 -25.59 -23.29
N TYR A 269 -14.82 -26.70 -22.56
CA TYR A 269 -15.07 -26.77 -21.12
C TYR A 269 -13.89 -27.39 -20.37
N VAL A 270 -12.73 -27.54 -21.01
CA VAL A 270 -11.56 -28.19 -20.41
C VAL A 270 -10.43 -27.19 -20.34
N ILE A 271 -9.89 -27.02 -19.14
CA ILE A 271 -8.66 -26.26 -18.90
C ILE A 271 -7.52 -27.24 -19.00
N SER A 272 -6.59 -26.99 -19.93
CA SER A 272 -5.36 -27.76 -20.10
C SER A 272 -4.15 -26.90 -19.82
N GLU A 273 -3.08 -27.56 -19.38
CA GLU A 273 -1.75 -26.98 -19.34
C GLU A 273 -0.89 -27.68 -20.38
N CYS A 274 -0.06 -26.90 -21.08
CA CYS A 274 0.63 -27.35 -22.29
C CYS A 274 1.54 -28.58 -22.11
N TRP A 275 2.01 -28.88 -20.89
CA TRP A 275 2.88 -30.03 -20.61
C TRP A 275 2.24 -31.10 -19.71
N ALA A 276 1.23 -30.74 -18.93
CA ALA A 276 0.55 -31.61 -17.96
C ALA A 276 -0.83 -32.10 -18.45
N GLY A 277 -1.25 -31.66 -19.64
CA GLY A 277 -2.51 -32.04 -20.25
C GLY A 277 -3.73 -31.39 -19.57
N ASN A 278 -4.89 -32.01 -19.76
CA ASN A 278 -6.17 -31.53 -19.23
C ASN A 278 -6.16 -31.56 -17.70
N LEU A 279 -6.42 -30.44 -17.03
CA LEU A 279 -6.40 -30.31 -15.56
C LEU A 279 -7.80 -30.25 -14.95
N TYR A 280 -8.70 -29.46 -15.53
CA TYR A 280 -10.01 -29.22 -14.97
C TYR A 280 -11.11 -29.24 -16.03
N ILE A 281 -12.32 -29.58 -15.60
CA ILE A 281 -13.57 -29.40 -16.33
C ILE A 281 -14.28 -28.17 -15.74
N VAL A 282 -14.80 -27.31 -16.60
CA VAL A 282 -15.50 -26.08 -16.27
C VAL A 282 -17.00 -26.34 -16.31
N HIS A 283 -17.72 -25.86 -15.29
CA HIS A 283 -19.17 -25.90 -15.26
C HIS A 283 -19.76 -24.53 -15.59
N GLY A 284 -20.69 -24.47 -16.55
CA GLY A 284 -21.36 -23.26 -16.99
C GLY A 284 -20.99 -22.86 -18.42
N ASP A 285 -21.82 -22.02 -19.04
CA ASP A 285 -21.81 -21.85 -20.49
C ASP A 285 -20.74 -20.90 -21.03
N GLN A 286 -20.12 -20.04 -20.22
CA GLN A 286 -19.08 -19.11 -20.69
C GLN A 286 -18.11 -18.74 -19.57
N ILE A 287 -16.81 -18.95 -19.78
CA ILE A 287 -15.77 -18.20 -19.06
C ILE A 287 -15.44 -16.99 -19.93
N PRO A 288 -15.74 -15.76 -19.49
CA PRO A 288 -15.23 -14.57 -20.16
C PRO A 288 -13.71 -14.52 -19.93
N GLY A 289 -12.94 -14.50 -21.02
CA GLY A 289 -11.51 -14.18 -20.98
C GLY A 289 -10.63 -15.08 -21.83
N SER A 290 -9.57 -14.46 -22.34
CA SER A 290 -8.57 -15.05 -23.22
C SER A 290 -7.32 -15.52 -22.48
N HIS A 291 -7.15 -15.15 -21.20
CA HIS A 291 -5.95 -15.43 -20.43
C HIS A 291 -6.26 -16.01 -19.05
N LEU A 292 -5.84 -17.27 -18.84
CA LEU A 292 -5.86 -17.95 -17.55
C LEU A 292 -4.52 -17.83 -16.82
N VAL A 293 -4.57 -17.52 -15.52
CA VAL A 293 -3.38 -17.33 -14.68
C VAL A 293 -3.52 -18.10 -13.37
N SER A 294 -2.46 -18.82 -12.99
CA SER A 294 -2.31 -19.41 -11.66
C SER A 294 -1.54 -18.47 -10.74
N CYS A 295 -2.09 -18.20 -9.55
CA CYS A 295 -1.42 -17.45 -8.47
C CYS A 295 -0.54 -18.34 -7.58
N PHE A 296 -0.38 -19.62 -7.93
CA PHE A 296 0.50 -20.55 -7.23
C PHE A 296 1.94 -20.52 -7.77
N ARG A 297 2.15 -19.93 -8.96
CA ARG A 297 3.47 -19.83 -9.60
C ARG A 297 4.49 -19.16 -8.66
N LYS A 298 5.70 -19.73 -8.55
CA LYS A 298 6.76 -19.23 -7.65
C LYS A 298 7.26 -17.84 -8.03
N ARG A 299 7.32 -17.52 -9.34
CA ARG A 299 7.72 -16.18 -9.84
C ARG A 299 6.59 -15.17 -9.82
N ILE A 300 5.33 -15.63 -9.85
CA ILE A 300 4.18 -14.76 -9.60
C ILE A 300 4.00 -14.68 -8.09
N THR A 301 4.83 -13.85 -7.45
CA THR A 301 4.62 -13.38 -6.09
C THR A 301 3.48 -12.36 -6.02
N ASN A 302 2.51 -12.42 -6.94
CA ASN A 302 1.37 -11.52 -6.89
C ASN A 302 0.55 -11.87 -5.65
N ALA A 303 0.29 -10.81 -4.90
CA ALA A 303 -0.72 -10.68 -3.87
C ALA A 303 -2.09 -11.17 -4.36
N CYS A 304 -2.34 -12.50 -4.34
CA CYS A 304 -3.67 -13.03 -4.60
C CYS A 304 -4.50 -12.96 -3.33
N LEU A 305 -5.47 -12.05 -3.32
CA LEU A 305 -6.40 -11.90 -2.21
C LEU A 305 -7.20 -13.17 -1.93
N PHE A 306 -7.61 -13.91 -2.97
CA PHE A 306 -8.36 -15.16 -2.80
C PHE A 306 -7.51 -16.23 -2.10
N LYS A 307 -6.25 -16.38 -2.52
CA LYS A 307 -5.28 -17.29 -1.88
C LYS A 307 -4.99 -16.91 -0.43
N GLU A 308 -4.98 -15.62 -0.11
CA GLU A 308 -4.76 -15.13 1.26
C GLU A 308 -5.95 -15.45 2.17
N ILE A 309 -7.17 -15.23 1.68
CA ILE A 309 -8.40 -15.50 2.44
C ILE A 309 -8.66 -17.02 2.53
N TYR A 310 -8.40 -17.77 1.46
CA TYR A 310 -8.68 -19.21 1.34
C TYR A 310 -7.41 -20.00 0.96
N PRO A 311 -6.46 -20.15 1.91
CA PRO A 311 -5.20 -20.83 1.62
C PRO A 311 -5.41 -22.30 1.26
N GLY A 312 -4.73 -22.75 0.20
CA GLY A 312 -4.77 -24.15 -0.26
C GLY A 312 -5.93 -24.50 -1.19
N VAL A 313 -6.92 -23.61 -1.36
CA VAL A 313 -8.02 -23.83 -2.30
C VAL A 313 -7.53 -23.64 -3.74
N GLU A 314 -7.66 -24.69 -4.55
CA GLU A 314 -7.26 -24.68 -5.95
C GLU A 314 -8.11 -23.66 -6.74
N HIS A 315 -7.44 -22.73 -7.43
CA HIS A 315 -8.11 -21.75 -8.27
C HIS A 315 -7.21 -21.20 -9.39
N LEU A 316 -7.87 -20.66 -10.42
CA LEU A 316 -7.28 -19.89 -11.51
C LEU A 316 -8.00 -18.54 -11.62
N HIS A 317 -7.33 -17.57 -12.22
CA HIS A 317 -7.91 -16.28 -12.57
C HIS A 317 -8.06 -16.20 -14.09
N SER A 318 -9.25 -15.83 -14.55
CA SER A 318 -9.48 -15.35 -15.92
C SER A 318 -9.60 -13.83 -15.90
N PHE A 319 -9.03 -13.18 -16.90
CA PHE A 319 -9.15 -11.75 -17.12
C PHE A 319 -9.72 -11.50 -18.53
N ASP A 320 -10.77 -10.68 -18.59
CA ASP A 320 -11.38 -10.19 -19.83
C ASP A 320 -11.53 -8.67 -19.74
N ASP A 321 -10.72 -7.94 -20.48
CA ASP A 321 -10.52 -6.49 -20.33
C ASP A 321 -10.28 -6.06 -18.87
N ASN A 322 -11.33 -5.56 -18.20
CA ASN A 322 -11.31 -5.07 -16.83
C ASN A 322 -12.05 -6.01 -15.85
N LYS A 323 -12.62 -7.11 -16.34
CA LYS A 323 -13.40 -8.05 -15.54
C LYS A 323 -12.55 -9.25 -15.14
N GLN A 324 -12.57 -9.56 -13.85
CA GLN A 324 -11.88 -10.71 -13.30
C GLN A 324 -12.89 -11.81 -12.94
N THR A 325 -12.58 -13.04 -13.33
CA THR A 325 -13.36 -14.23 -12.92
C THR A 325 -12.44 -15.21 -12.20
N LEU A 326 -12.90 -15.74 -11.07
CA LEU A 326 -12.22 -16.77 -10.30
C LEU A 326 -12.79 -18.14 -10.67
N LEU A 327 -11.93 -19.04 -11.14
CA LEU A 327 -12.27 -20.43 -11.39
C LEU A 327 -11.84 -21.24 -10.18
N VAL A 328 -12.79 -21.76 -9.41
CA VAL A 328 -12.54 -22.34 -8.09
C VAL A 328 -13.05 -23.78 -8.04
N ILE A 329 -12.27 -24.67 -7.42
CA ILE A 329 -12.62 -26.07 -7.32
C ILE A 329 -13.99 -26.26 -6.63
N ASN A 330 -14.84 -27.10 -7.22
CA ASN A 330 -16.24 -27.29 -6.83
C ASN A 330 -16.43 -27.85 -5.41
N THR A 331 -15.38 -28.38 -4.79
CA THR A 331 -15.39 -28.80 -3.38
C THR A 331 -15.31 -27.63 -2.40
N PHE A 332 -15.33 -26.39 -2.90
CA PHE A 332 -15.35 -25.18 -2.11
C PHE A 332 -16.79 -24.65 -1.95
N ASP A 333 -17.42 -25.00 -0.82
CA ASP A 333 -18.85 -24.77 -0.53
C ASP A 333 -19.27 -23.29 -0.43
N LEU A 334 -18.32 -22.35 -0.38
CA LEU A 334 -18.63 -20.92 -0.26
C LEU A 334 -19.43 -20.40 -1.48
N LEU A 335 -19.26 -21.04 -2.65
CA LEU A 335 -19.93 -20.63 -3.89
C LEU A 335 -21.44 -20.81 -3.85
N ASP A 336 -21.93 -21.79 -3.09
CA ASP A 336 -23.38 -22.02 -2.93
C ASP A 336 -24.03 -20.98 -2.00
N THR A 337 -23.21 -20.19 -1.31
CA THR A 337 -23.68 -19.10 -0.45
C THR A 337 -23.55 -17.72 -1.09
N ILE A 338 -22.73 -17.53 -2.13
CA ILE A 338 -22.47 -16.21 -2.75
C ILE A 338 -23.53 -15.83 -3.81
N HIS A 339 -24.24 -16.82 -4.37
CA HIS A 339 -25.28 -16.63 -5.39
C HIS A 339 -26.66 -16.32 -4.82
#